data_AF-A0A7C6PFH7-F1
#
_entry.id   AF-A0A7C6PFH7-F1
#
_cell.length_a   1.000
_cell.length_b   1.000
_cell.length_c   1.000
_cell.angle_alpha   90.00
_cell.angle_beta   90.00
_cell.angle_gamma   90.00
#
_symmetry.space_group_name_H-M   'P 1'
#
loop_
_entity.id
_entity.type
_entity.pdbx_description
1 polymer ?
#
loop_
_entity_poly.entity_id
_entity_poly.type
_entity_poly.pdbx_seq_one_letter_code
_entity_poly.pdbx_strand_id
1 'polypeptide(L)'
;MADFLQAFESMIRNEGGYKLHSVEGDRGGMTYAGIARNFHPNWPGWAAIDRGDIPDSELVRQFYRMNFWTPIRGDNITSQEVARNVFDFAVNAGVATSVRLAQIVSGATPDGKIGPKTLAALNTIDPEKFVLAFALAKLARYRDIVTKDRTQQKFLLGWINRTLREAA
;
A
#
# COMPACT_ATOMS: atom_id res chain seq x y z
N MET A 1 6.29 -16.31 9.33
CA MET A 1 5.59 -15.75 8.16
C MET A 1 4.96 -14.45 8.61
N ALA A 2 4.84 -13.46 7.72
CA ALA A 2 4.31 -12.16 8.11
C ALA A 2 2.82 -12.22 8.44
N ASP A 3 2.41 -11.43 9.42
CA ASP A 3 1.06 -11.28 9.91
C ASP A 3 0.36 -10.09 9.24
N PHE A 4 -0.81 -10.36 8.65
CA PHE A 4 -1.61 -9.34 7.96
C PHE A 4 -2.14 -8.29 8.93
N LEU A 5 -2.67 -8.69 10.09
CA LEU A 5 -3.33 -7.76 11.01
C LEU A 5 -2.34 -6.72 11.52
N GLN A 6 -1.12 -7.14 11.89
CA GLN A 6 -0.06 -6.24 12.30
C GLN A 6 0.34 -5.25 11.20
N ALA A 7 0.43 -5.71 9.94
CA ALA A 7 0.74 -4.83 8.80
C ALA A 7 -0.42 -3.85 8.52
N PHE A 8 -1.65 -4.35 8.54
CA PHE A 8 -2.86 -3.57 8.32
C PHE A 8 -3.05 -2.49 9.37
N GLU A 9 -2.89 -2.80 10.65
CA GLU A 9 -3.04 -1.83 11.74
C GLU A 9 -2.03 -0.68 11.64
N SER A 10 -0.81 -0.96 11.18
CA SER A 10 0.16 0.09 10.90
C SER A 10 -0.26 0.95 9.70
N MET A 11 -0.66 0.31 8.60
CA MET A 11 -1.05 0.99 7.36
C MET A 11 -2.29 1.87 7.57
N ILE A 12 -3.34 1.35 8.21
CA ILE A 12 -4.61 2.08 8.35
C ILE A 12 -4.46 3.32 9.22
N ARG A 13 -3.54 3.33 10.19
CA ARG A 13 -3.19 4.53 10.96
C ARG A 13 -2.51 5.59 10.08
N ASN A 14 -1.65 5.17 9.15
CA ASN A 14 -1.00 6.07 8.20
C ASN A 14 -2.00 6.67 7.19
N GLU A 15 -3.00 5.88 6.78
CA GLU A 15 -4.07 6.29 5.85
C GLU A 15 -5.18 7.14 6.52
N GLY A 16 -5.04 7.47 7.81
CA GLY A 16 -5.97 8.37 8.52
C GLY A 16 -7.11 7.67 9.28
N GLY A 17 -7.11 6.34 9.30
CA GLY A 17 -7.99 5.50 10.11
C GLY A 17 -9.40 5.33 9.55
N TYR A 18 -10.31 4.83 10.38
CA TYR A 18 -11.71 4.56 10.06
C TYR A 18 -12.56 5.84 10.01
N LYS A 19 -12.29 6.72 9.05
CA LYS A 19 -12.99 8.00 8.90
C LYS A 19 -13.76 8.05 7.59
N LEU A 20 -15.02 8.49 7.68
CA LEU A 20 -15.82 8.90 6.54
C LEU A 20 -15.47 10.34 6.18
N HIS A 21 -15.14 10.59 4.91
CA HIS A 21 -14.97 11.94 4.38
C HIS A 21 -15.48 12.01 2.95
N SER A 22 -15.85 13.22 2.53
CA SER A 22 -16.20 13.53 1.15
C SER A 22 -15.49 14.82 0.78
N VAL A 23 -14.69 14.80 -0.27
CA VAL A 23 -14.01 15.99 -0.78
C VAL A 23 -14.75 16.45 -2.02
N GLU A 24 -15.27 17.68 -1.98
CA GLU A 24 -15.97 18.26 -3.12
C GLU A 24 -15.04 18.33 -4.34
N GLY A 25 -15.50 17.81 -5.48
CA GLY A 25 -14.71 17.71 -6.71
C GLY A 25 -13.75 16.51 -6.79
N ASP A 26 -13.65 15.67 -5.76
CA ASP A 26 -12.88 14.42 -5.83
C ASP A 26 -13.62 13.34 -6.63
N ARG A 27 -12.88 12.65 -7.52
CA ARG A 27 -13.38 11.54 -8.32
C ARG A 27 -13.76 10.33 -7.47
N GLY A 28 -13.17 10.18 -6.29
CA GLY A 28 -13.45 9.09 -5.36
C GLY A 28 -14.84 9.18 -4.72
N GLY A 29 -15.40 10.39 -4.58
CA GLY A 29 -16.64 10.65 -3.87
C GLY A 29 -16.50 10.38 -2.37
N MET A 30 -17.57 9.83 -1.75
CA MET A 30 -17.52 9.40 -0.35
C MET A 30 -16.45 8.33 -0.15
N THR A 31 -15.59 8.54 0.84
CA THR A 31 -14.47 7.65 1.16
C THR A 31 -14.52 7.29 2.64
N TYR A 32 -14.52 6.00 2.95
CA TYR A 32 -14.47 5.49 4.31
C TYR A 32 -13.25 4.60 4.49
N ALA A 33 -12.40 4.89 5.47
CA ALA A 33 -11.21 4.10 5.77
C ALA A 33 -10.32 3.86 4.53
N GLY A 34 -10.16 4.88 3.68
CA GLY A 34 -9.42 4.80 2.41
C GLY A 34 -10.17 4.12 1.25
N ILE A 35 -11.36 3.58 1.48
CA ILE A 35 -12.18 2.93 0.46
C ILE A 35 -13.13 3.95 -0.17
N ALA A 36 -12.87 4.34 -1.41
CA ALA A 36 -13.66 5.31 -2.16
C ALA A 36 -14.85 4.67 -2.88
N ARG A 37 -16.06 5.22 -2.72
CA ARG A 37 -17.31 4.63 -3.22
C ARG A 37 -17.35 4.55 -4.74
N ASN A 38 -16.84 5.56 -5.43
CA ASN A 38 -16.87 5.56 -6.90
C ASN A 38 -15.94 4.50 -7.51
N PHE A 39 -14.85 4.15 -6.82
CA PHE A 39 -13.91 3.12 -7.26
C PHE A 39 -14.30 1.72 -6.76
N HIS A 40 -15.00 1.64 -5.63
CA HIS A 40 -15.43 0.39 -5.01
C HIS A 40 -16.93 0.42 -4.68
N PRO A 41 -17.82 0.60 -5.69
CA PRO A 41 -19.25 0.80 -5.43
C PRO A 41 -19.92 -0.43 -4.82
N ASN A 42 -19.35 -1.61 -5.04
CA ASN A 42 -19.86 -2.88 -4.55
C ASN A 42 -19.31 -3.29 -3.19
N TRP A 43 -18.53 -2.44 -2.51
CA TRP A 43 -18.04 -2.76 -1.17
C TRP A 43 -19.22 -2.81 -0.18
N PRO A 44 -19.44 -3.92 0.54
CA PRO A 44 -20.62 -4.11 1.39
C PRO A 44 -20.73 -3.10 2.55
N GLY A 45 -19.64 -2.46 2.94
CA GLY A 45 -19.65 -1.43 3.98
C GLY A 45 -20.49 -0.20 3.62
N TRP A 46 -20.74 0.07 2.34
CA TRP A 46 -21.63 1.17 1.94
C TRP A 46 -23.06 1.02 2.46
N ALA A 47 -23.56 -0.21 2.61
CA ALA A 47 -24.90 -0.45 3.12
C ALA A 47 -25.05 0.02 4.59
N ALA A 48 -23.99 -0.06 5.40
CA ALA A 48 -23.99 0.48 6.76
C ALA A 48 -23.97 2.02 6.74
N ILE A 49 -23.08 2.60 5.93
CA ILE A 49 -22.97 4.07 5.79
C ILE A 49 -24.29 4.68 5.29
N ASP A 50 -24.96 4.04 4.33
CA ASP A 50 -26.24 4.51 3.78
C ASP A 50 -27.37 4.51 4.81
N ARG A 51 -27.27 3.69 5.86
CA ARG A 51 -28.20 3.71 7.01
C ARG A 51 -27.77 4.68 8.12
N GLY A 52 -26.60 5.32 8.00
CA GLY A 52 -26.02 6.15 9.05
C GLY A 52 -25.25 5.36 10.11
N ASP A 53 -24.95 4.08 9.87
CA ASP A 53 -24.20 3.21 10.77
C ASP A 53 -22.69 3.25 10.49
N ILE A 54 -21.89 2.81 11.46
CA ILE A 54 -20.47 2.54 11.27
C ILE A 54 -20.28 1.13 10.68
N PRO A 55 -19.60 0.97 9.53
CA PRO A 55 -19.28 -0.35 8.99
C PRO A 55 -18.48 -1.20 9.98
N ASP A 56 -18.69 -2.52 9.94
CA ASP A 56 -17.83 -3.44 10.67
C ASP A 56 -16.38 -3.30 10.15
N SER A 57 -15.45 -3.07 11.08
CA SER A 57 -14.01 -3.02 10.83
C SER A 57 -13.48 -4.24 10.07
N GLU A 58 -14.13 -5.40 10.20
CA GLU A 58 -13.77 -6.61 9.47
C GLU A 58 -13.98 -6.46 7.96
N LEU A 59 -15.00 -5.72 7.51
CA LEU A 59 -15.23 -5.45 6.09
C LEU A 59 -14.11 -4.63 5.47
N VAL A 60 -13.50 -3.73 6.26
CA VAL A 60 -12.33 -2.95 5.85
C VAL A 60 -11.10 -3.86 5.79
N ARG A 61 -10.86 -4.66 6.84
CA ARG A 61 -9.74 -5.62 6.87
C ARG A 61 -9.78 -6.58 5.69
N GLN A 62 -10.94 -7.17 5.40
CA GLN A 62 -11.11 -8.07 4.26
C GLN A 62 -10.86 -7.38 2.93
N PHE A 63 -11.35 -6.15 2.76
CA PHE A 63 -11.07 -5.36 1.57
C PHE A 63 -9.56 -5.22 1.34
N TYR A 64 -8.80 -4.81 2.36
CA TYR A 64 -7.36 -4.65 2.23
C TYR A 64 -6.61 -5.98 2.05
N ARG A 65 -7.08 -7.05 2.71
CA ARG A 65 -6.50 -8.38 2.57
C ARG A 65 -6.64 -8.89 1.13
N MET A 66 -7.82 -8.77 0.55
CA MET A 66 -8.10 -9.29 -0.79
C MET A 66 -7.45 -8.44 -1.90
N ASN A 67 -7.49 -7.11 -1.76
CA ASN A 67 -7.06 -6.21 -2.85
C ASN A 67 -5.56 -5.90 -2.82
N PHE A 68 -4.88 -6.06 -1.67
CA PHE A 68 -3.48 -5.67 -1.53
C PHE A 68 -2.60 -6.76 -0.92
N TRP A 69 -2.97 -7.34 0.23
CA TRP A 69 -2.13 -8.34 0.92
C TRP A 69 -2.00 -9.66 0.15
N THR A 70 -3.13 -10.19 -0.32
CA THR A 70 -3.17 -11.47 -1.06
C THR A 70 -2.44 -11.37 -2.40
N PRO A 71 -2.62 -10.30 -3.22
CA PRO A 71 -1.86 -10.13 -4.46
C PRO A 71 -0.35 -10.04 -4.28
N ILE A 72 0.13 -9.49 -3.16
CA ILE A 72 1.57 -9.49 -2.84
C ILE A 72 2.02 -10.80 -2.16
N ARG A 73 1.10 -11.75 -1.95
CA ARG A 73 1.35 -12.98 -1.20
C ARG A 73 2.04 -12.73 0.14
N GLY A 74 1.53 -11.74 0.90
CA GLY A 74 2.16 -11.29 2.14
C GLY A 74 2.33 -12.41 3.16
N ASP A 75 1.37 -13.34 3.21
CA ASP A 75 1.43 -14.55 4.05
C ASP A 75 2.64 -15.45 3.72
N ASN A 76 3.25 -15.31 2.53
CA ASN A 76 4.42 -16.08 2.10
C ASN A 76 5.77 -15.36 2.28
N ILE A 77 5.75 -14.12 2.76
CA ILE A 77 6.96 -13.36 3.09
C ILE A 77 7.36 -13.66 4.54
N THR A 78 8.63 -13.98 4.78
CA THR A 78 9.11 -14.40 6.11
C THR A 78 9.29 -13.23 7.06
N SER A 79 9.87 -12.13 6.57
CA SER A 79 10.08 -10.90 7.33
C SER A 79 8.82 -10.03 7.36
N GLN A 80 8.38 -9.68 8.57
CA GLN A 80 7.27 -8.76 8.78
C GLN A 80 7.54 -7.38 8.17
N GLU A 81 8.77 -6.89 8.28
CA GLU A 81 9.13 -5.54 7.85
C GLU A 81 9.12 -5.40 6.33
N VAL A 82 9.62 -6.43 5.64
CA VAL A 82 9.56 -6.54 4.17
C VAL A 82 8.11 -6.58 3.73
N ALA A 83 7.30 -7.48 4.30
CA ALA A 83 5.89 -7.62 3.92
C ALA A 83 5.09 -6.33 4.16
N ARG A 84 5.30 -5.68 5.33
CA ARG A 84 4.65 -4.41 5.69
C ARG A 84 5.00 -3.31 4.69
N ASN A 85 6.28 -3.14 4.35
CA ASN A 85 6.72 -2.11 3.40
C ASN A 85 6.14 -2.30 2.00
N VAL A 86 6.14 -3.55 1.50
CA VAL A 86 5.57 -3.88 0.19
C VAL A 86 4.05 -3.64 0.19
N PHE A 87 3.36 -4.03 1.27
CA PHE A 87 1.91 -3.84 1.43
C PHE A 87 1.52 -2.36 1.51
N ASP A 88 2.15 -1.58 2.39
CA ASP A 88 1.85 -0.17 2.60
C ASP A 88 2.05 0.64 1.31
N PHE A 89 3.13 0.36 0.59
CA PHE A 89 3.36 0.99 -0.70
C PHE A 89 2.43 0.47 -1.81
N ALA A 90 1.95 -0.77 -1.72
CA ALA A 90 0.94 -1.29 -2.64
C ALA A 90 -0.42 -0.58 -2.47
N VAL A 91 -0.80 -0.23 -1.25
CA VAL A 91 -1.99 0.61 -0.97
C VAL A 91 -1.82 1.99 -1.60
N ASN A 92 -0.63 2.59 -1.45
CA ASN A 92 -0.36 3.94 -1.92
C ASN A 92 -0.17 4.09 -3.44
N ALA A 93 0.51 3.13 -4.08
CA ALA A 93 0.97 3.25 -5.48
C ALA A 93 0.45 2.12 -6.40
N GLY A 94 -0.37 1.23 -5.86
CA GLY A 94 -0.89 0.04 -6.52
C GLY A 94 0.05 -1.16 -6.42
N VAL A 95 -0.54 -2.36 -6.33
CA VAL A 95 0.14 -3.66 -6.18
C VAL A 95 1.27 -3.83 -7.20
N ALA A 96 0.96 -3.72 -8.49
CA ALA A 96 1.95 -4.00 -9.53
C ALA A 96 3.17 -3.07 -9.47
N THR A 97 2.95 -1.81 -9.08
CA THR A 97 4.05 -0.84 -8.89
C THR A 97 4.92 -1.21 -7.71
N SER A 98 4.31 -1.49 -6.56
CA SER A 98 5.04 -1.88 -5.35
C SER A 98 5.86 -3.15 -5.57
N VAL A 99 5.24 -4.17 -6.17
CA VAL A 99 5.90 -5.44 -6.48
C VAL A 99 7.06 -5.25 -7.45
N ARG A 100 6.93 -4.42 -8.50
CA ARG A 100 8.05 -4.12 -9.41
C ARG A 100 9.25 -3.51 -8.69
N LEU A 101 9.02 -2.57 -7.79
CA LEU A 101 10.12 -1.99 -7.01
C LEU A 101 10.74 -3.02 -6.06
N ALA A 102 9.93 -3.87 -5.43
CA ALA A 102 10.41 -4.92 -4.54
C ALA A 102 11.25 -5.95 -5.30
N GLN A 103 10.87 -6.27 -6.54
CA GLN A 103 11.63 -7.14 -7.45
C GLN A 103 12.96 -6.51 -7.84
N ILE A 104 12.98 -5.22 -8.21
CA ILE A 104 14.23 -4.50 -8.50
C ILE A 104 15.19 -4.56 -7.31
N VAL A 105 14.70 -4.26 -6.11
CA VAL A 105 15.51 -4.24 -4.88
C VAL A 105 16.02 -5.64 -4.50
N SER A 106 15.20 -6.66 -4.66
CA SER A 106 15.57 -8.04 -4.34
C SER A 106 16.35 -8.75 -5.45
N GLY A 107 16.53 -8.11 -6.62
CA GLY A 107 17.20 -8.70 -7.78
C GLY A 107 16.36 -9.70 -8.58
N ALA A 108 15.05 -9.75 -8.33
CA ALA A 108 14.11 -10.55 -9.13
C ALA A 108 13.68 -9.82 -10.41
N THR A 109 13.14 -10.55 -11.39
CA THR A 109 12.60 -9.96 -12.62
C THR A 109 11.40 -9.05 -12.30
N PRO A 110 11.41 -7.76 -12.72
CA PRO A 110 10.39 -6.79 -12.33
C PRO A 110 9.11 -6.87 -13.19
N ASP A 111 8.40 -8.00 -13.11
CA ASP A 111 7.15 -8.25 -13.84
C ASP A 111 5.88 -7.75 -13.12
N GLY A 112 6.01 -7.33 -11.85
CA GLY A 112 4.91 -6.83 -11.02
C GLY A 112 4.04 -7.91 -10.40
N LYS A 113 4.47 -9.18 -10.40
CA LYS A 113 3.76 -10.32 -9.78
C LYS A 113 4.67 -11.09 -8.83
N ILE A 114 4.16 -11.45 -7.66
CA ILE A 114 4.93 -12.24 -6.70
C ILE A 114 4.79 -13.75 -7.00
N GLY A 115 5.73 -14.24 -7.82
CA GLY A 115 5.93 -15.68 -8.06
C GLY A 115 6.92 -16.33 -7.09
N PRO A 116 7.17 -17.64 -7.22
CA PRO A 116 8.13 -18.37 -6.36
C PRO A 116 9.53 -17.76 -6.35
N LYS A 117 10.02 -17.27 -7.49
CA LYS A 117 11.35 -16.61 -7.58
C LYS A 117 11.40 -15.29 -6.80
N THR A 118 10.35 -14.46 -6.91
CA THR A 118 10.24 -13.23 -6.14
C THR A 118 10.20 -13.53 -4.64
N LEU A 119 9.43 -14.54 -4.21
CA LEU A 119 9.38 -14.94 -2.80
C LEU A 119 10.73 -15.42 -2.29
N ALA A 120 11.44 -16.25 -3.06
CA ALA A 120 12.77 -16.72 -2.67
C ALA A 120 13.73 -15.54 -2.46
N ALA A 121 13.71 -14.56 -3.36
CA ALA A 121 14.54 -13.35 -3.24
C ALA A 121 14.17 -12.51 -2.02
N LEU A 122 12.87 -12.23 -1.82
CA LEU A 122 12.36 -11.45 -0.67
C LEU A 122 12.60 -12.13 0.68
N ASN A 123 12.63 -13.46 0.72
CA ASN A 123 12.86 -14.23 1.95
C ASN A 123 14.34 -14.46 2.26
N THR A 124 15.24 -14.16 1.31
CA THR A 124 16.71 -14.30 1.48
C THR A 124 17.38 -12.95 1.72
N ILE A 125 16.80 -11.86 1.22
CA ILE A 125 17.36 -10.53 1.42
C ILE A 125 17.34 -10.12 2.89
N ASP A 126 18.41 -9.45 3.32
CA ASP A 126 18.47 -8.83 4.63
C ASP A 126 17.35 -7.78 4.79
N PRO A 127 16.47 -7.89 5.81
CA PRO A 127 15.31 -7.02 5.93
C PRO A 127 15.66 -5.52 6.04
N GLU A 128 16.70 -5.17 6.80
CA GLU A 128 17.10 -3.78 6.99
C GLU A 128 17.61 -3.17 5.69
N LYS A 129 18.47 -3.89 4.97
CA LYS A 129 18.93 -3.48 3.63
C LYS A 129 17.79 -3.37 2.64
N PHE A 130 16.81 -4.29 2.68
CA PHE A 130 15.63 -4.21 1.82
C PHE A 130 14.84 -2.93 2.11
N VAL A 131 14.54 -2.62 3.38
CA VAL A 131 13.76 -1.43 3.74
C VAL A 131 14.43 -0.16 3.25
N LEU A 132 15.74 -0.01 3.48
CA LEU A 132 16.50 1.16 3.02
C LEU A 132 16.55 1.26 1.50
N ALA A 133 16.84 0.16 0.80
CA ALA A 133 16.89 0.14 -0.66
C ALA A 133 15.51 0.37 -1.29
N PHE A 134 14.45 -0.12 -0.67
CA PHE A 134 13.07 0.08 -1.10
C PHE A 134 12.61 1.53 -0.89
N ALA A 135 13.04 2.18 0.19
CA ALA A 135 12.86 3.62 0.39
C ALA A 135 13.54 4.43 -0.73
N LEU A 136 14.80 4.12 -1.07
CA LEU A 136 15.50 4.76 -2.18
C LEU A 136 14.78 4.54 -3.53
N ALA A 137 14.26 3.33 -3.78
CA ALA A 137 13.49 3.03 -4.99
C ALA A 137 12.19 3.84 -5.05
N LYS A 138 11.46 3.99 -3.92
CA LYS A 138 10.28 4.86 -3.79
C LYS A 138 10.63 6.32 -4.12
N LEU A 139 11.71 6.85 -3.55
CA LEU A 139 12.18 8.22 -3.80
C LEU A 139 12.57 8.45 -5.27
N ALA A 140 13.31 7.52 -5.88
CA ALA A 140 13.68 7.60 -7.28
C ALA A 140 12.44 7.63 -8.18
N ARG A 141 11.42 6.81 -7.88
CA ARG A 141 10.14 6.85 -8.60
C ARG A 141 9.44 8.20 -8.47
N TYR A 142 9.37 8.78 -7.27
CA TYR A 142 8.72 10.08 -7.11
C TYR A 142 9.43 11.20 -7.87
N ARG A 143 10.78 11.18 -7.89
CA ARG A 143 11.57 12.05 -8.76
C ARG A 143 11.15 11.89 -10.22
N ASP A 144 11.01 10.66 -10.71
CA ASP A 144 10.64 10.39 -12.10
C ASP A 144 9.22 10.85 -12.44
N ILE A 145 8.26 10.67 -11.51
CA ILE A 145 6.89 11.19 -11.64
C ILE A 145 6.91 12.72 -11.81
N VAL A 146 7.61 13.43 -10.92
CA VAL A 146 7.68 14.91 -10.96
C VAL A 146 8.47 15.40 -12.17
N THR A 147 9.47 14.64 -12.62
CA THR A 147 10.25 14.99 -13.81
C THR A 147 9.39 14.88 -15.07
N LYS A 148 8.53 13.85 -15.14
CA LYS A 148 7.58 13.64 -16.24
C LYS A 148 6.41 14.62 -16.20
N ASP A 149 5.89 14.95 -15.01
CA ASP A 149 4.80 15.89 -14.80
C ASP A 149 5.09 16.79 -13.60
N ARG A 150 5.51 18.02 -13.89
CA ARG A 150 5.87 19.01 -12.87
C ARG A 150 4.69 19.45 -12.00
N THR A 151 3.44 19.27 -12.44
CA THR A 151 2.26 19.63 -11.64
C THR A 151 2.15 18.78 -10.37
N GLN A 152 2.80 17.62 -10.34
CA GLN A 152 2.84 16.72 -9.19
C GLN A 152 3.78 17.20 -8.07
N GLN A 153 4.63 18.21 -8.30
CA GLN A 153 5.62 18.68 -7.33
C GLN A 153 5.01 19.07 -5.97
N LYS A 154 3.76 19.56 -5.96
CA LYS A 154 3.04 19.92 -4.74
C LYS A 154 2.86 18.74 -3.75
N PHE A 155 2.90 17.49 -4.23
CA PHE A 155 2.77 16.30 -3.40
C PHE A 155 4.11 15.71 -2.94
N LEU A 156 5.22 16.13 -3.56
CA LEU A 156 6.53 15.49 -3.40
C LEU A 156 7.01 15.48 -1.94
N LEU A 157 6.87 16.59 -1.22
CA LEU A 157 7.30 16.67 0.19
C LEU A 157 6.53 15.67 1.07
N GLY A 158 5.22 15.51 0.82
CA GLY A 158 4.40 14.52 1.52
C GLY A 158 4.86 13.09 1.25
N TRP A 159 5.16 12.76 -0.02
CA TRP A 159 5.68 11.44 -0.40
C TRP A 159 7.04 11.14 0.23
N ILE A 160 7.95 12.12 0.27
CA ILE A 160 9.27 11.97 0.90
C ILE A 160 9.12 11.76 2.40
N ASN A 161 8.37 12.62 3.09
CA ASN A 161 8.20 12.54 4.54
C ASN A 161 7.59 11.22 5.00
N ARG A 162 6.64 10.68 4.23
CA ARG A 162 6.04 9.37 4.50
C ARG A 162 7.06 8.25 4.33
N THR A 163 7.78 8.26 3.21
CA THR A 163 8.80 7.25 2.90
C THR A 163 9.93 7.21 3.93
N LEU A 164 10.39 8.38 4.40
CA LEU A 164 11.45 8.46 5.40
C LEU A 164 10.98 7.96 6.78
N ARG A 165 9.71 8.20 7.14
CA ARG A 165 9.13 7.69 8.39
C ARG A 165 8.96 6.18 8.38
N GLU A 166 8.61 5.60 7.23
CA GLU A 166 8.49 4.15 7.06
C GLU A 166 9.84 3.41 7.11
N ALA A 167 10.94 4.11 6.84
CA ALA A 167 12.29 3.57 6.76
C ALA A 167 13.17 3.86 7.99
N ALA A 168 12.67 4.66 8.94
CA ALA A 168 13.31 4.99 10.20
C ALA A 168 12.85 4.07 11.32
#